data_AF-A0A7G1IHD2-F1
#
_entry.id   AF-A0A7G1IHD2-F1
#
_cell.length_a   1.000
_cell.length_b   1.000
_cell.length_c   1.000
_cell.angle_alpha   90.00
_cell.angle_beta   90.00
_cell.angle_gamma   90.00
#
_symmetry.space_group_name_H-M   'P 1'
#
loop_
_entity.id
_entity.type
_entity.pdbx_description
1 polymer ?
#
loop_
_entity_poly.entity_id
_entity_poly.type
_entity_poly.pdbx_seq_one_letter_code
_entity_poly.pdbx_strand_id
1 'polypeptide(L)'
;MFGFGGDGGEAGHSAMGTSAGNGGSGGNAYGFGSAGNGGPGGFAGAGLGGAGGAGGNAYGFGDGGHGGAGGFSGGAGDNGGKGGAGGNARLSGAGGAGGAGGASALSTGGAGGNGGWAGAFSGSGGTGGSGGASEAAGGTGGAGGDGGTALGIFGSGGSGGVGGTATGTGATTGGAGGAGGKAGLIGDGGNGGNGGDVTSAVGTGGAGGAGGDGGKLIGPPGFAGQNGVLL
;
A
#
# COMPACT_ATOMS: atom_id res chain seq x y z
N MET A 1 17.08 -6.49 -25.65
CA MET A 1 17.00 -5.02 -25.48
C MET A 1 15.61 -4.54 -25.07
N PHE A 2 14.58 -5.39 -25.21
CA PHE A 2 13.22 -5.15 -24.68
C PHE A 2 12.88 -6.32 -23.76
N GLY A 3 12.36 -6.07 -22.56
CA GLY A 3 12.01 -7.12 -21.61
C GLY A 3 11.03 -6.60 -20.57
N PHE A 4 9.77 -7.03 -20.69
CA PHE A 4 8.73 -6.79 -19.69
C PHE A 4 8.88 -7.78 -18.54
N GLY A 5 8.66 -7.32 -17.32
CA GLY A 5 8.55 -8.23 -16.18
C GLY A 5 7.25 -9.01 -16.25
N GLY A 6 7.28 -10.33 -16.03
CA GLY A 6 6.06 -11.14 -15.91
C GLY A 6 5.33 -10.86 -14.59
N ASP A 7 4.01 -10.94 -14.55
CA ASP A 7 3.27 -10.80 -13.31
C ASP A 7 3.51 -11.97 -12.34
N GLY A 8 3.39 -11.70 -11.05
CA GLY A 8 3.44 -12.70 -10.00
C GLY A 8 2.14 -13.50 -9.93
N GLY A 9 2.26 -14.82 -9.74
CA GLY A 9 1.09 -15.71 -9.68
C GLY A 9 0.21 -15.47 -8.45
N GLU A 10 -1.08 -15.81 -8.56
CA GLU A 10 -2.04 -15.75 -7.47
C GLU A 10 -1.70 -16.74 -6.36
N ALA A 11 -2.06 -16.40 -5.13
CA ALA A 11 -1.90 -17.34 -4.03
C ALA A 11 -3.05 -18.35 -3.92
N GLY A 12 -2.76 -19.49 -3.28
CA GLY A 12 -3.76 -20.49 -2.93
C GLY A 12 -4.69 -20.05 -1.79
N HIS A 13 -5.95 -20.46 -1.88
CA HIS A 13 -6.99 -20.24 -0.87
C HIS A 13 -6.89 -21.24 0.29
N SER A 14 -7.24 -20.82 1.51
CA SER A 14 -7.38 -21.71 2.67
C SER A 14 -8.80 -21.67 3.24
N ALA A 15 -9.40 -22.84 3.44
CA ALA A 15 -10.76 -22.98 3.94
C ALA A 15 -10.86 -23.46 5.41
N MET A 16 -9.81 -24.04 6.00
CA MET A 16 -9.85 -24.56 7.38
C MET A 16 -8.52 -24.40 8.13
N GLY A 17 -8.51 -23.50 9.11
CA GLY A 17 -7.55 -23.48 10.24
C GLY A 17 -6.08 -23.22 9.90
N THR A 18 -5.74 -22.88 8.66
CA THR A 18 -4.39 -22.56 8.23
C THR A 18 -4.37 -21.24 7.45
N SER A 19 -3.25 -20.51 7.52
CA SER A 19 -3.06 -19.29 6.77
C SER A 19 -3.16 -19.51 5.26
N ALA A 20 -3.71 -18.54 4.54
CA ALA A 20 -3.74 -18.58 3.09
C ALA A 20 -2.36 -18.29 2.47
N GLY A 21 -2.17 -18.71 1.22
CA GLY A 21 -0.90 -18.51 0.52
C GLY A 21 -0.60 -17.03 0.28
N ASN A 22 0.68 -16.69 0.10
CA ASN A 22 1.08 -15.36 -0.36
C ASN A 22 1.07 -15.27 -1.88
N GLY A 23 0.77 -14.10 -2.42
CA GLY A 23 0.88 -13.82 -3.85
C GLY A 23 2.34 -13.85 -4.31
N GLY A 24 2.56 -14.28 -5.54
CA GLY A 24 3.87 -14.32 -6.18
C GLY A 24 4.41 -12.92 -6.45
N SER A 25 5.73 -12.76 -6.43
CA SER A 25 6.36 -11.48 -6.79
C SER A 25 6.31 -11.22 -8.29
N GLY A 26 6.13 -9.96 -8.66
CA GLY A 26 6.29 -9.50 -10.03
C GLY A 26 7.74 -9.59 -10.51
N GLY A 27 7.90 -9.92 -11.79
CA GLY A 27 9.18 -10.02 -12.47
C GLY A 27 9.81 -8.65 -12.72
N ASN A 28 11.14 -8.60 -12.69
CA ASN A 28 11.87 -7.37 -12.98
C ASN A 28 11.94 -7.10 -14.49
N ALA A 29 12.08 -5.81 -14.87
CA ALA A 29 12.30 -5.38 -16.24
C ALA A 29 13.70 -4.77 -16.43
N TYR A 30 14.34 -5.07 -17.57
CA TYR A 30 15.71 -4.64 -17.89
C TYR A 30 15.75 -3.92 -19.26
N GLY A 31 16.32 -2.72 -19.29
CA GLY A 31 16.41 -1.90 -20.50
C GLY A 31 15.16 -1.06 -20.70
N PHE A 32 14.27 -1.47 -21.60
CA PHE A 32 12.99 -0.80 -21.85
C PHE A 32 11.83 -1.74 -21.49
N GLY A 33 10.88 -1.24 -20.71
CA GLY A 33 9.66 -1.97 -20.32
C GLY A 33 9.32 -1.81 -18.84
N SER A 34 8.03 -1.87 -18.52
CA SER A 34 7.53 -1.91 -17.15
C SER A 34 7.79 -3.28 -16.50
N ALA A 35 8.01 -3.26 -15.19
CA ALA A 35 8.12 -4.47 -14.40
C ALA A 35 6.75 -5.07 -14.08
N GLY A 36 6.72 -6.37 -13.78
CA GLY A 36 5.49 -7.12 -13.54
C GLY A 36 4.88 -6.80 -12.18
N ASN A 37 3.57 -6.96 -12.06
CA ASN A 37 2.85 -6.74 -10.82
C ASN A 37 3.02 -7.92 -9.87
N GLY A 38 2.91 -7.67 -8.57
CA GLY A 38 2.79 -8.74 -7.58
C GLY A 38 1.40 -9.37 -7.61
N GLY A 39 1.33 -10.68 -7.41
CA GLY A 39 0.08 -11.43 -7.35
C GLY A 39 -0.69 -11.16 -6.06
N PRO A 40 -2.02 -11.34 -6.06
CA PRO A 40 -2.83 -11.20 -4.86
C PRO A 40 -2.54 -12.30 -3.82
N GLY A 41 -2.62 -11.93 -2.55
CA GLY A 41 -2.61 -12.84 -1.42
C GLY A 41 -3.91 -13.63 -1.32
N GLY A 42 -3.81 -14.85 -0.78
CA GLY A 42 -4.91 -15.80 -0.76
C GLY A 42 -5.96 -15.44 0.30
N PHE A 43 -7.21 -15.80 0.02
CA PHE A 43 -8.29 -15.71 0.99
C PHE A 43 -8.18 -16.82 2.05
N ALA A 44 -8.35 -16.46 3.32
CA ALA A 44 -8.47 -17.40 4.43
C ALA A 44 -9.87 -17.33 5.06
N GLY A 45 -10.61 -18.44 5.01
CA GLY A 45 -11.90 -18.56 5.72
C GLY A 45 -11.73 -18.71 7.23
N ALA A 46 -10.62 -19.31 7.66
CA ALA A 46 -10.11 -19.35 9.03
C ALA A 46 -8.58 -19.38 8.94
N GLY A 47 -7.87 -18.53 9.69
CA GLY A 47 -6.43 -18.29 9.53
C GLY A 47 -6.11 -16.90 8.95
N LEU A 48 -4.82 -16.52 8.97
CA LEU A 48 -4.33 -15.27 8.41
C LEU A 48 -4.62 -15.18 6.91
N GLY A 49 -5.04 -13.99 6.47
CA GLY A 49 -5.10 -13.66 5.06
C GLY A 49 -3.71 -13.65 4.44
N GLY A 50 -3.59 -14.13 3.21
CA GLY A 50 -2.31 -14.22 2.51
C GLY A 50 -1.74 -12.84 2.21
N ALA A 51 -0.43 -12.63 2.32
CA ALA A 51 0.16 -11.37 1.90
C ALA A 51 0.13 -11.23 0.37
N GLY A 52 -0.06 -10.01 -0.13
CA GLY A 52 0.13 -9.69 -1.54
C GLY A 52 1.60 -9.76 -1.93
N GLY A 53 1.87 -10.19 -3.16
CA GLY A 53 3.21 -10.23 -3.72
C GLY A 53 3.78 -8.84 -3.98
N ALA A 54 5.09 -8.68 -3.90
CA ALA A 54 5.73 -7.41 -4.25
C ALA A 54 5.72 -7.19 -5.77
N GLY A 55 5.59 -5.94 -6.20
CA GLY A 55 5.82 -5.55 -7.60
C GLY A 55 7.28 -5.66 -8.00
N GLY A 56 7.52 -5.97 -9.28
CA GLY A 56 8.87 -6.07 -9.85
C GLY A 56 9.55 -4.72 -10.02
N ASN A 57 10.88 -4.70 -10.05
CA ASN A 57 11.65 -3.47 -10.26
C ASN A 57 11.98 -3.26 -11.76
N ALA A 58 11.96 -2.01 -12.20
CA ALA A 58 12.42 -1.60 -13.53
C ALA A 58 13.81 -0.95 -13.44
N TYR A 59 14.80 -1.53 -14.13
CA TYR A 59 16.20 -1.09 -14.03
C TYR A 59 16.63 -0.08 -15.09
N GLY A 60 15.86 0.09 -16.17
CA GLY A 60 16.13 1.08 -17.20
C GLY A 60 14.99 2.09 -17.33
N PHE A 61 14.47 2.24 -18.54
CA PHE A 61 13.31 3.07 -18.84
C PHE A 61 12.04 2.25 -18.67
N GLY A 62 11.30 2.53 -17.60
CA GLY A 62 10.04 1.86 -17.30
C GLY A 62 9.67 1.99 -15.84
N ASP A 63 8.39 1.72 -15.59
CA ASP A 63 7.81 1.86 -14.26
C ASP A 63 8.00 0.56 -13.45
N GLY A 64 8.11 0.72 -12.13
CA GLY A 64 8.02 -0.40 -11.22
C GLY A 64 6.63 -1.02 -11.23
N GLY A 65 6.54 -2.33 -11.03
CA GLY A 65 5.26 -3.03 -11.01
C GLY A 65 4.46 -2.74 -9.74
N HIS A 66 3.15 -2.87 -9.79
CA HIS A 66 2.30 -2.68 -8.62
C HIS A 66 2.45 -3.83 -7.61
N GLY A 67 2.31 -3.54 -6.33
CA GLY A 67 2.18 -4.58 -5.30
C GLY A 67 0.81 -5.24 -5.35
N GLY A 68 0.75 -6.54 -5.08
CA GLY A 68 -0.49 -7.30 -5.02
C GLY A 68 -1.31 -6.99 -3.77
N ALA A 69 -2.62 -7.14 -3.83
CA ALA A 69 -3.48 -6.96 -2.66
C ALA A 69 -3.25 -8.08 -1.63
N GLY A 70 -3.38 -7.76 -0.34
CA GLY A 70 -3.47 -8.75 0.72
C GLY A 70 -4.82 -9.45 0.71
N GLY A 71 -4.83 -10.73 1.09
CA GLY A 71 -6.01 -11.56 1.16
C GLY A 71 -6.85 -11.34 2.43
N PHE A 72 -8.13 -11.65 2.34
CA PHE A 72 -9.06 -11.57 3.47
C PHE A 72 -8.75 -12.61 4.56
N SER A 73 -9.07 -12.28 5.82
CA SER A 73 -9.08 -13.22 6.95
C SER A 73 -10.46 -13.31 7.62
N GLY A 74 -10.97 -14.53 7.76
CA GLY A 74 -12.16 -14.85 8.55
C GLY A 74 -11.87 -15.39 9.97
N GLY A 75 -10.60 -15.56 10.35
CA GLY A 75 -10.22 -16.21 11.61
C GLY A 75 -10.19 -15.26 12.82
N ALA A 76 -10.61 -15.76 13.99
CA ALA A 76 -10.53 -15.01 15.24
C ALA A 76 -9.07 -14.85 15.70
N GLY A 77 -8.61 -13.61 15.86
CA GLY A 77 -7.21 -13.30 16.13
C GLY A 77 -6.30 -13.31 14.90
N ASP A 78 -6.84 -13.60 13.71
CA ASP A 78 -6.10 -13.63 12.46
C ASP A 78 -6.31 -12.35 11.65
N ASN A 79 -5.23 -11.61 11.44
CA ASN A 79 -5.26 -10.37 10.67
C ASN A 79 -5.49 -10.62 9.18
N GLY A 80 -6.05 -9.63 8.51
CA GLY A 80 -6.05 -9.57 7.06
C GLY A 80 -4.61 -9.55 6.51
N GLY A 81 -4.43 -10.08 5.31
CA GLY A 81 -3.14 -10.13 4.66
C GLY A 81 -2.61 -8.73 4.37
N LYS A 82 -1.29 -8.54 4.48
CA LYS A 82 -0.69 -7.25 4.10
C LYS A 82 -0.69 -7.08 2.58
N GLY A 83 -0.86 -5.86 2.11
CA GLY A 83 -0.61 -5.51 0.72
C GLY A 83 0.88 -5.62 0.39
N GLY A 84 1.18 -6.01 -0.85
CA GLY A 84 2.54 -6.07 -1.37
C GLY A 84 3.11 -4.68 -1.63
N ALA A 85 4.42 -4.51 -1.46
CA ALA A 85 5.08 -3.27 -1.82
C ALA A 85 5.08 -3.06 -3.35
N GLY A 86 4.96 -1.82 -3.79
CA GLY A 86 5.21 -1.43 -5.16
C GLY A 86 6.68 -1.57 -5.53
N GLY A 87 6.93 -1.94 -6.78
CA GLY A 87 8.26 -2.07 -7.35
C GLY A 87 8.90 -0.71 -7.64
N ASN A 88 10.22 -0.66 -7.64
CA ASN A 88 10.95 0.59 -7.88
C ASN A 88 11.32 0.75 -9.35
N ALA A 89 11.30 1.98 -9.85
CA ALA A 89 12.03 2.38 -11.05
C ALA A 89 13.43 2.88 -10.66
N ARG A 90 14.44 2.62 -11.52
CA ARG A 90 15.85 2.97 -11.22
C ARG A 90 16.39 4.11 -12.06
N LEU A 91 16.27 4.04 -13.39
CA LEU A 91 16.85 5.07 -14.28
C LEU A 91 15.84 6.17 -14.58
N SER A 92 14.73 5.82 -15.22
CA SER A 92 13.61 6.73 -15.49
C SER A 92 12.31 5.95 -15.50
N GLY A 93 11.30 6.45 -14.81
CA GLY A 93 10.02 5.79 -14.64
C GLY A 93 9.44 6.04 -13.25
N ALA A 94 8.14 5.83 -13.11
CA ALA A 94 7.44 5.92 -11.86
C ALA A 94 7.68 4.67 -10.99
N GLY A 95 7.59 4.86 -9.68
CA GLY A 95 7.47 3.72 -8.77
C GLY A 95 6.07 3.10 -8.88
N GLY A 96 5.99 1.78 -8.74
CA GLY A 96 4.72 1.08 -8.70
C GLY A 96 3.92 1.41 -7.44
N ALA A 97 2.59 1.44 -7.52
CA ALA A 97 1.74 1.58 -6.34
C ALA A 97 1.88 0.37 -5.41
N GLY A 98 1.74 0.58 -4.10
CA GLY A 98 1.59 -0.50 -3.13
C GLY A 98 0.19 -1.12 -3.18
N GLY A 99 0.09 -2.41 -2.87
CA GLY A 99 -1.17 -3.13 -2.84
C GLY A 99 -2.01 -2.80 -1.60
N ALA A 100 -3.33 -2.93 -1.70
CA ALA A 100 -4.21 -2.77 -0.55
C ALA A 100 -4.00 -3.89 0.48
N GLY A 101 -4.17 -3.59 1.77
CA GLY A 101 -4.29 -4.60 2.82
C GLY A 101 -5.63 -5.32 2.75
N GLY A 102 -5.63 -6.62 3.06
CA GLY A 102 -6.83 -7.44 3.12
C GLY A 102 -7.68 -7.12 4.33
N ALA A 103 -9.00 -7.22 4.20
CA ALA A 103 -9.91 -7.03 5.32
C ALA A 103 -9.86 -8.22 6.30
N SER A 104 -10.28 -7.99 7.54
CA SER A 104 -10.49 -9.04 8.53
C SER A 104 -11.87 -8.93 9.18
N ALA A 105 -12.59 -10.05 9.23
CA ALA A 105 -13.89 -10.12 9.88
C ALA A 105 -13.79 -10.14 11.41
N LEU A 106 -12.75 -10.77 11.95
CA LEU A 106 -12.65 -11.09 13.38
C LEU A 106 -11.32 -10.66 14.04
N SER A 107 -10.51 -9.88 13.32
CA SER A 107 -9.29 -9.28 13.85
C SER A 107 -8.95 -7.97 13.13
N THR A 108 -7.70 -7.57 13.19
CA THR A 108 -7.13 -6.39 12.54
C THR A 108 -7.15 -6.49 11.02
N GLY A 109 -7.51 -5.39 10.35
CA GLY A 109 -7.29 -5.27 8.92
C GLY A 109 -5.79 -5.33 8.57
N GLY A 110 -5.47 -5.86 7.40
CA GLY A 110 -4.10 -5.91 6.89
C GLY A 110 -3.57 -4.52 6.56
N ALA A 111 -2.27 -4.29 6.76
CA ALA A 111 -1.66 -3.02 6.34
C ALA A 111 -1.59 -2.92 4.81
N GLY A 112 -1.75 -1.71 4.27
CA GLY A 112 -1.44 -1.41 2.88
C GLY A 112 0.07 -1.51 2.61
N GLY A 113 0.42 -1.86 1.38
CA GLY A 113 1.80 -1.89 0.91
C GLY A 113 2.32 -0.50 0.61
N ASN A 114 3.63 -0.28 0.79
CA ASN A 114 4.24 0.99 0.43
C ASN A 114 4.36 1.15 -1.09
N GLY A 115 4.26 2.38 -1.57
CA GLY A 115 4.57 2.73 -2.95
C GLY A 115 6.07 2.62 -3.24
N GLY A 116 6.39 2.20 -4.45
CA GLY A 116 7.76 2.08 -4.95
C GLY A 116 8.40 3.43 -5.23
N TRP A 117 9.73 3.46 -5.26
CA TRP A 117 10.49 4.66 -5.58
C TRP A 117 10.56 4.90 -7.07
N ALA A 118 10.64 6.18 -7.44
CA ALA A 118 10.81 6.60 -8.82
C ALA A 118 12.27 6.52 -9.28
N GLY A 119 12.47 6.60 -10.61
CA GLY A 119 13.79 6.63 -11.23
C GLY A 119 14.62 7.86 -10.90
N ALA A 120 15.93 7.73 -11.07
CA ALA A 120 16.93 8.74 -10.70
C ALA A 120 16.97 9.99 -11.61
N PHE A 121 16.38 9.93 -12.81
CA PHE A 121 16.32 11.10 -13.70
C PHE A 121 14.94 11.75 -13.71
N SER A 122 13.91 10.94 -13.95
CA SER A 122 12.52 11.40 -13.95
C SER A 122 11.55 10.30 -13.55
N GLY A 123 10.49 10.69 -12.87
CA GLY A 123 9.36 9.84 -12.49
C GLY A 123 8.78 10.23 -11.14
N SER A 124 7.51 9.89 -10.92
CA SER A 124 6.85 10.08 -9.62
C SER A 124 6.97 8.84 -8.75
N GLY A 125 7.00 9.03 -7.44
CA GLY A 125 6.88 7.91 -6.51
C GLY A 125 5.52 7.24 -6.62
N GLY A 126 5.47 5.93 -6.38
CA GLY A 126 4.21 5.18 -6.39
C GLY A 126 3.31 5.54 -5.21
N THR A 127 1.99 5.44 -5.36
CA THR A 127 1.08 5.67 -4.23
C THR A 127 1.16 4.52 -3.22
N GLY A 128 1.01 4.82 -1.93
CA GLY A 128 0.81 3.81 -0.90
C GLY A 128 -0.55 3.14 -1.03
N GLY A 129 -0.62 1.85 -0.71
CA GLY A 129 -1.86 1.07 -0.71
C GLY A 129 -2.74 1.39 0.50
N SER A 130 -4.05 1.25 0.35
CA SER A 130 -4.98 1.43 1.49
C SER A 130 -4.82 0.32 2.52
N GLY A 131 -5.05 0.64 3.80
CA GLY A 131 -5.23 -0.36 4.83
C GLY A 131 -6.54 -1.13 4.68
N GLY A 132 -6.55 -2.40 5.10
CA GLY A 132 -7.72 -3.25 5.09
C GLY A 132 -8.70 -2.90 6.21
N ALA A 133 -9.99 -3.13 5.99
CA ALA A 133 -11.00 -2.90 7.02
C ALA A 133 -10.96 -3.97 8.13
N SER A 134 -11.50 -3.62 9.30
CA SER A 134 -11.77 -4.56 10.39
C SER A 134 -13.24 -4.53 10.78
N GLU A 135 -13.87 -5.69 10.89
CA GLU A 135 -15.25 -5.85 11.39
C GLU A 135 -15.29 -6.38 12.83
N ALA A 136 -14.11 -6.61 13.43
CA ALA A 136 -14.01 -7.24 14.73
C ALA A 136 -14.45 -6.33 15.87
N ALA A 137 -15.10 -6.91 16.89
CA ALA A 137 -15.41 -6.17 18.11
C ALA A 137 -14.10 -5.72 18.80
N GLY A 138 -13.98 -4.41 19.04
CA GLY A 138 -12.73 -3.79 19.51
C GLY A 138 -11.57 -3.88 18.50
N GLY A 139 -11.85 -4.23 17.25
CA GLY A 139 -10.87 -4.37 16.19
C GLY A 139 -10.31 -3.05 15.69
N THR A 140 -9.17 -3.13 15.00
CA THR A 140 -8.54 -1.96 14.39
C THR A 140 -8.38 -2.13 12.89
N GLY A 141 -8.65 -1.05 12.14
CA GLY A 141 -8.39 -1.00 10.72
C GLY A 141 -6.88 -1.07 10.43
N GLY A 142 -6.52 -1.63 9.28
CA GLY A 142 -5.12 -1.69 8.86
C GLY A 142 -4.56 -0.31 8.57
N ALA A 143 -3.27 -0.09 8.81
CA ALA A 143 -2.62 1.16 8.40
C ALA A 143 -2.54 1.27 6.88
N GLY A 144 -2.65 2.49 6.34
CA GLY A 144 -2.29 2.78 4.95
C GLY A 144 -0.79 2.70 4.75
N GLY A 145 -0.37 2.33 3.53
CA GLY A 145 1.03 2.28 3.15
C GLY A 145 1.59 3.66 2.83
N ASP A 146 2.90 3.84 2.99
CA ASP A 146 3.54 5.12 2.66
C ASP A 146 3.64 5.30 1.15
N GLY A 147 3.57 6.55 0.70
CA GLY A 147 3.87 6.94 -0.66
C GLY A 147 5.35 6.81 -0.98
N GLY A 148 5.65 6.43 -2.22
CA GLY A 148 6.99 6.28 -2.73
C GLY A 148 7.70 7.63 -2.91
N THR A 149 9.01 7.62 -2.77
CA THR A 149 9.84 8.81 -3.00
C THR A 149 10.22 8.96 -4.47
N ALA A 150 10.14 10.18 -5.00
CA ALA A 150 10.82 10.54 -6.23
C ALA A 150 12.29 10.89 -5.92
N LEU A 151 13.23 10.12 -6.48
CA LEU A 151 14.67 10.32 -6.25
C LEU A 151 15.31 11.24 -7.29
N GLY A 152 14.61 11.54 -8.38
CA GLY A 152 15.19 12.16 -9.57
C GLY A 152 15.17 13.68 -9.63
N ILE A 153 15.58 14.21 -10.78
CA ILE A 153 15.58 15.66 -11.05
C ILE A 153 14.14 16.16 -11.12
N PHE A 154 13.28 15.45 -11.85
CA PHE A 154 11.87 15.78 -12.03
C PHE A 154 10.99 14.66 -11.50
N GLY A 155 10.16 14.95 -10.50
CA GLY A 155 9.25 13.95 -9.94
C GLY A 155 8.59 14.39 -8.65
N SER A 156 7.29 14.13 -8.55
CA SER A 156 6.53 14.28 -7.33
C SER A 156 6.61 13.03 -6.46
N GLY A 157 6.48 13.22 -5.15
CA GLY A 157 6.29 12.10 -4.23
C GLY A 157 4.93 11.44 -4.42
N GLY A 158 4.84 10.14 -4.18
CA GLY A 158 3.58 9.41 -4.20
C GLY A 158 2.71 9.77 -2.99
N SER A 159 1.38 9.73 -3.13
CA SER A 159 0.50 9.92 -1.98
C SER A 159 0.56 8.74 -1.02
N GLY A 160 0.41 9.00 0.28
CA GLY A 160 0.18 7.97 1.28
C GLY A 160 -1.18 7.31 1.11
N GLY A 161 -1.28 6.03 1.46
CA GLY A 161 -2.51 5.25 1.43
C GLY A 161 -3.44 5.62 2.58
N VAL A 162 -4.74 5.51 2.36
CA VAL A 162 -5.73 5.71 3.42
C VAL A 162 -5.68 4.58 4.44
N GLY A 163 -5.90 4.90 5.71
CA GLY A 163 -6.10 3.91 6.75
C GLY A 163 -7.41 3.15 6.58
N GLY A 164 -7.42 1.88 6.97
CA GLY A 164 -8.60 1.03 6.90
C GLY A 164 -9.67 1.41 7.92
N THR A 165 -10.93 1.28 7.56
CA THR A 165 -12.05 1.56 8.45
C THR A 165 -12.23 0.45 9.50
N ALA A 166 -12.69 0.80 10.70
CA ALA A 166 -13.10 -0.19 11.71
C ALA A 166 -14.60 -0.11 11.97
N THR A 167 -15.33 -1.17 11.62
CA THR A 167 -16.80 -1.19 11.60
C THR A 167 -17.42 -2.08 12.69
N GLY A 168 -16.59 -2.77 13.48
CA GLY A 168 -17.04 -3.61 14.57
C GLY A 168 -17.60 -2.82 15.76
N THR A 169 -18.15 -3.56 16.73
CA THR A 169 -18.73 -2.97 17.96
C THR A 169 -17.68 -2.71 19.03
N GLY A 170 -18.01 -1.90 20.03
CA GLY A 170 -17.10 -1.61 21.15
C GLY A 170 -16.03 -0.58 20.79
N ALA A 171 -14.95 -0.51 21.57
CA ALA A 171 -13.88 0.48 21.39
C ALA A 171 -12.98 0.10 20.19
N THR A 172 -13.45 0.37 18.98
CA THR A 172 -12.72 0.14 17.73
C THR A 172 -11.80 1.31 17.38
N THR A 173 -10.79 1.05 16.55
CA THR A 173 -9.86 2.10 16.10
C THR A 173 -9.68 2.06 14.59
N GLY A 174 -9.91 3.17 13.91
CA GLY A 174 -9.57 3.30 12.50
C GLY A 174 -8.06 3.19 12.26
N GLY A 175 -7.65 2.65 11.12
CA GLY A 175 -6.24 2.54 10.74
C GLY A 175 -5.60 3.91 10.53
N ALA A 176 -4.32 4.06 10.84
CA ALA A 176 -3.60 5.29 10.49
C ALA A 176 -3.44 5.43 8.97
N GLY A 177 -3.48 6.66 8.45
CA GLY A 177 -3.10 6.95 7.09
C GLY A 177 -1.59 6.92 6.89
N GLY A 178 -1.14 6.52 5.70
CA GLY A 178 0.28 6.48 5.33
C GLY A 178 0.86 7.87 5.08
N ALA A 179 2.16 8.03 5.26
CA ALA A 179 2.84 9.27 4.94
C ALA A 179 2.93 9.47 3.42
N GLY A 180 2.90 10.73 2.98
CA GLY A 180 3.21 11.11 1.62
C GLY A 180 4.70 10.98 1.32
N GLY A 181 5.02 10.53 0.11
CA GLY A 181 6.37 10.37 -0.39
C GLY A 181 7.05 11.72 -0.66
N LYS A 182 8.38 11.73 -0.62
CA LYS A 182 9.17 12.95 -0.88
C LYS A 182 9.33 13.18 -2.38
N ALA A 183 9.40 14.45 -2.79
CA ALA A 183 9.67 14.84 -4.16
C ALA A 183 11.17 14.81 -4.51
N GLY A 184 11.46 14.89 -5.81
CA GLY A 184 12.80 15.07 -6.36
C GLY A 184 13.35 16.49 -6.20
N LEU A 185 14.23 16.93 -7.11
CA LEU A 185 14.70 18.32 -7.09
C LEU A 185 13.60 19.31 -7.49
N ILE A 186 12.81 18.95 -8.50
CA ILE A 186 11.65 19.66 -9.01
C ILE A 186 10.43 18.72 -8.95
N GLY A 187 9.42 19.09 -8.18
CA GLY A 187 8.18 18.36 -8.04
C GLY A 187 7.55 18.51 -6.66
N ASP A 188 6.28 18.15 -6.54
CA ASP A 188 5.51 18.35 -5.33
C ASP A 188 5.64 17.15 -4.39
N GLY A 189 5.63 17.40 -3.08
CA GLY A 189 5.55 16.34 -2.09
C GLY A 189 4.22 15.61 -2.18
N GLY A 190 4.22 14.30 -1.95
CA GLY A 190 2.98 13.52 -1.94
C GLY A 190 2.10 13.89 -0.76
N ASN A 191 0.78 13.89 -0.92
CA ASN A 191 -0.14 14.09 0.21
C ASN A 191 -0.10 12.88 1.16
N GLY A 192 -0.25 13.12 2.46
CA GLY A 192 -0.50 12.05 3.42
C GLY A 192 -1.89 11.44 3.22
N GLY A 193 -2.02 10.15 3.52
CA GLY A 193 -3.29 9.45 3.49
C GLY A 193 -4.17 9.82 4.68
N ASN A 194 -5.49 9.84 4.49
CA ASN A 194 -6.42 10.03 5.59
C ASN A 194 -6.39 8.81 6.53
N GLY A 195 -6.64 9.03 7.82
CA GLY A 195 -6.92 7.97 8.77
C GLY A 195 -8.27 7.31 8.47
N GLY A 196 -8.41 6.05 8.85
CA GLY A 196 -9.63 5.28 8.66
C GLY A 196 -10.72 5.69 9.62
N ASP A 197 -11.96 5.64 9.15
CA ASP A 197 -13.13 5.98 9.95
C ASP A 197 -13.54 4.83 10.89
N VAL A 198 -14.43 5.15 11.83
CA VAL A 198 -15.10 4.21 12.72
C VAL A 198 -16.61 4.35 12.66
N THR A 199 -17.35 3.29 12.97
CA THR A 199 -18.83 3.32 13.09
C THR A 199 -19.32 3.18 14.52
N SER A 200 -18.43 2.84 15.46
CA SER A 200 -18.78 2.70 16.88
C SER A 200 -18.69 4.04 17.59
N ALA A 201 -19.74 4.41 18.33
CA ALA A 201 -19.80 5.66 19.09
C ALA A 201 -18.74 5.78 20.20
N VAL A 202 -18.16 4.66 20.63
CA VAL A 202 -17.05 4.62 21.59
C VAL A 202 -15.70 4.31 20.91
N GLY A 203 -15.67 4.28 19.57
CA GLY A 203 -14.47 4.08 18.78
C GLY A 203 -13.71 5.38 18.52
N THR A 204 -12.47 5.25 18.04
CA THR A 204 -11.59 6.36 17.69
C THR A 204 -11.16 6.27 16.24
N GLY A 205 -11.39 7.32 15.46
CA GLY A 205 -10.87 7.39 14.09
C GLY A 205 -9.34 7.32 14.04
N GLY A 206 -8.80 6.85 12.91
CA GLY A 206 -7.37 6.74 12.69
C GLY A 206 -6.70 8.10 12.52
N ALA A 207 -5.41 8.21 12.86
CA ALA A 207 -4.66 9.42 12.59
C ALA A 207 -4.40 9.60 11.08
N GLY A 208 -4.46 10.83 10.59
CA GLY A 208 -4.02 11.17 9.25
C GLY A 208 -2.50 11.09 9.09
N GLY A 209 -2.03 10.76 7.89
CA GLY A 209 -0.62 10.69 7.55
C GLY A 209 0.00 12.06 7.29
N ALA A 210 1.31 12.18 7.53
CA ALA A 210 2.04 13.41 7.21
C ALA A 210 2.18 13.61 5.70
N GLY A 211 2.23 14.86 5.26
CA GLY A 211 2.60 15.20 3.88
C GLY A 211 4.08 14.96 3.59
N GLY A 212 4.38 14.73 2.32
CA GLY A 212 5.73 14.61 1.79
C GLY A 212 6.42 15.97 1.64
N ASP A 213 7.75 15.98 1.69
CA ASP A 213 8.51 17.20 1.43
C ASP A 213 8.49 17.49 -0.07
N GLY A 214 8.35 18.77 -0.40
CA GLY A 214 8.41 19.27 -1.77
C GLY A 214 9.81 19.28 -2.35
N GLY A 215 9.89 19.64 -3.62
CA GLY A 215 11.14 19.67 -4.36
C GLY A 215 12.10 20.71 -3.79
N LYS A 216 13.38 20.34 -3.68
CA LYS A 216 14.40 21.22 -3.07
C LYS A 216 14.61 22.54 -3.82
N LEU A 217 14.32 22.56 -5.13
CA LEU A 217 14.42 23.76 -5.96
C LEU A 217 13.04 24.34 -6.26
N ILE A 218 12.10 23.50 -6.70
CA ILE A 218 10.72 23.90 -7.02
C ILE A 218 9.77 22.77 -6.60
N GLY A 219 8.70 23.16 -5.90
CA GLY A 219 7.58 22.29 -5.59
C GLY A 219 7.17 22.39 -4.11
N PRO A 220 5.88 22.62 -3.80
CA PRO A 220 5.40 22.65 -2.43
C PRO A 220 5.47 21.28 -1.74
N PRO A 221 5.47 21.25 -0.39
CA PRO A 221 5.19 20.03 0.36
C PRO A 221 3.75 19.56 0.15
N GLY A 222 3.53 18.27 0.35
CA GLY A 222 2.20 17.68 0.33
C GLY A 222 1.39 18.05 1.57
N PHE A 223 0.07 17.95 1.46
CA PHE A 223 -0.83 18.16 2.59
C PHE A 223 -0.83 16.94 3.53
N ALA A 224 -1.06 17.20 4.81
CA ALA A 224 -1.35 16.13 5.76
C ALA A 224 -2.75 15.54 5.50
N GLY A 225 -2.89 14.24 5.74
CA GLY A 225 -4.16 13.56 5.74
C GLY A 225 -5.03 13.98 6.91
N GLN A 226 -6.34 13.84 6.74
CA GLN A 226 -7.30 14.07 7.80
C GLN A 226 -7.34 12.89 8.76
N ASN A 227 -7.67 13.15 10.03
CA ASN A 227 -8.02 12.07 10.95
C ASN A 227 -9.36 11.46 10.53
N GLY A 228 -9.51 10.16 10.73
CA GLY A 228 -10.78 9.48 10.56
C GLY A 228 -11.81 9.98 11.57
N VAL A 229 -13.08 9.81 11.23
CA VAL A 229 -14.23 10.29 11.99
C VAL A 229 -15.17 9.15 12.36
N LEU A 230 -16.12 9.46 13.23
CA LEU A 230 -17.30 8.62 13.45
C LEU A 230 -18.29 8.87 12.31
N LEU A 231 -18.67 7.81 11.61
CA LEU A 231 -19.66 7.81 10.52
C LEU A 231 -21.09 7.56 11.02
#